data_AF-A0A259S4S0-F1
#
_entry.id   AF-A0A259S4S0-F1
#
_cell.length_a   1.000
_cell.length_b   1.000
_cell.length_c   1.000
_cell.angle_alpha   90.00
_cell.angle_beta   90.00
_cell.angle_gamma   90.00
#
_symmetry.space_group_name_H-M   'P 1'
#
loop_
_entity.id
_entity.type
_entity.pdbx_description
1 polymer ?
#
loop_
_entity_poly.entity_id
_entity_poly.type
_entity_poly.pdbx_seq_one_letter_code
_entity_poly.pdbx_strand_id
1 'polypeptide(L)'
;ALASIGAVAPFIGLFGTVWGIYHALENIGQTGSANLATIAGPVGEALVMTAFGLAVAIPAVLAYNAINRQNRQLIARVQRFAQQLHTYHVSGIAPTARAKANVQQWQE
;
A
#
# COMPACT_ATOMS: atom_id res chain seq x y z
N ALA A 1 -3.66 10.04 3.00
CA ALA A 1 -2.89 10.30 1.76
C ALA A 1 -2.31 9.02 1.17
N LEU A 2 -1.40 8.31 1.86
CA LEU A 2 -0.72 7.10 1.33
C LEU A 2 -1.65 6.01 0.76
N ALA A 3 -2.73 5.68 1.48
CA ALA A 3 -3.72 4.71 1.00
C ALA A 3 -4.37 5.14 -0.33
N SER A 4 -4.75 6.41 -0.43
CA SER A 4 -5.34 6.98 -1.64
C SER A 4 -4.34 7.00 -2.80
N ILE A 5 -3.08 7.38 -2.54
CA ILE A 5 -2.02 7.38 -3.55
C ILE A 5 -1.76 5.95 -4.06
N GLY A 6 -1.63 4.98 -3.14
CA GLY A 6 -1.41 3.58 -3.51
C GLY A 6 -2.56 2.98 -4.33
N ALA A 7 -3.80 3.39 -4.06
CA ALA A 7 -4.97 2.92 -4.80
C ALA A 7 -5.12 3.57 -6.19
N VAL A 8 -4.76 4.85 -6.33
CA VAL A 8 -5.00 5.61 -7.57
C VAL A 8 -3.81 5.57 -8.53
N ALA A 9 -2.57 5.43 -8.04
CA ALA A 9 -1.35 5.44 -8.87
C ALA A 9 -1.34 4.42 -10.02
N PRO A 10 -1.81 3.16 -9.88
CA PRO A 10 -1.87 2.21 -10.99
C PRO A 10 -2.79 2.67 -12.11
N PHE A 11 -3.91 3.32 -11.76
CA PHE A 11 -4.86 3.84 -12.74
C PHE A 11 -4.30 5.05 -13.50
N ILE A 12 -3.45 5.85 -12.87
CA ILE A 12 -2.72 6.94 -13.56
C ILE A 12 -1.76 6.35 -14.60
N GLY A 13 -1.04 5.28 -14.27
CA GLY A 13 -0.18 4.57 -15.23
C GLY A 13 -0.95 3.97 -16.40
N LEU A 14 -2.09 3.31 -16.12
CA LEU A 14 -3.00 2.79 -17.14
C LEU A 14 -3.60 3.89 -18.02
N PHE A 15 -3.96 5.04 -17.43
CA PHE A 15 -4.44 6.18 -18.20
C PHE A 15 -3.37 6.66 -19.21
N GLY A 16 -2.11 6.73 -18.78
CA GLY A 16 -0.99 7.06 -19.68
C GLY A 16 -0.89 6.09 -20.86
N THR A 17 -1.06 4.78 -20.62
CA THR A 17 -0.97 3.79 -21.71
C THR A 17 -2.08 3.95 -22.74
N VAL A 18 -3.31 4.19 -22.27
CA VAL A 18 -4.46 4.45 -23.13
C VAL A 18 -4.23 5.70 -23.97
N TRP A 19 -3.74 6.77 -23.35
CA TRP A 19 -3.44 8.02 -24.04
C TRP A 19 -2.33 7.87 -25.09
N GLY A 20 -1.26 7.16 -24.77
CA GLY A 20 -0.14 6.91 -25.68
C GLY A 20 -0.53 6.06 -26.89
N ILE A 21 -1.30 4.99 -26.66
CA ILE A 21 -1.81 4.14 -27.75
C ILE A 21 -2.81 4.91 -28.62
N TYR A 22 -3.67 5.73 -28.02
CA TYR A 22 -4.60 6.57 -28.76
C TYR A 22 -3.87 7.51 -29.74
N HIS A 23 -2.83 8.23 -29.28
CA HIS A 23 -2.02 9.11 -30.15
C HIS A 23 -1.29 8.34 -31.25
N ALA A 24 -0.82 7.12 -30.96
CA ALA A 24 -0.22 6.26 -31.96
C ALA A 24 -1.20 5.90 -33.07
N LEU A 25 -2.44 5.53 -32.70
CA LEU A 25 -3.49 5.17 -33.65
C LEU A 25 -3.98 6.38 -34.45
N GLU A 26 -4.05 7.56 -33.85
CA GLU A 26 -4.38 8.80 -34.57
C GLU A 26 -3.35 9.11 -35.66
N ASN A 27 -2.06 9.03 -35.34
CA ASN A 27 -0.97 9.22 -36.31
C ASN A 27 -1.01 8.20 -37.45
N ILE A 28 -1.32 6.94 -37.16
CA ILE A 28 -1.52 5.89 -38.18
C ILE A 28 -2.73 6.20 -39.05
N GLY A 29 -3.83 6.68 -38.46
CA GLY A 29 -5.02 7.10 -39.18
C GLY A 29 -4.79 8.25 -40.16
N GLN A 30 -3.91 9.20 -39.81
CA GLN A 30 -3.54 10.32 -40.66
C GLN A 30 -2.56 9.92 -41.78
N THR A 31 -1.61 9.03 -41.49
CA THR A 31 -0.59 8.58 -42.45
C THR A 31 -1.07 7.45 -43.38
N GLY A 32 -2.14 6.74 -43.01
CA GLY A 32 -2.75 5.67 -43.81
C GLY A 32 -1.92 4.39 -43.92
N SER A 33 -0.77 4.30 -43.24
CA SER A 33 0.11 3.12 -43.26
C SER A 33 0.33 2.56 -41.86
N ALA A 34 -0.13 1.33 -41.64
CA ALA A 34 0.04 0.61 -40.37
C ALA A 34 1.08 -0.50 -40.57
N ASN A 35 2.33 -0.21 -40.20
CA ASN A 35 3.41 -1.19 -40.22
C ASN A 35 3.83 -1.53 -38.78
N LEU A 36 4.37 -2.73 -38.56
CA LEU A 36 4.79 -3.16 -37.21
C LEU A 36 5.82 -2.21 -36.59
N ALA A 37 6.70 -1.62 -37.42
CA ALA A 37 7.67 -0.62 -37.00
C ALA A 37 7.02 0.68 -36.48
N THR A 38 5.84 1.08 -36.99
CA THR A 38 5.15 2.29 -36.54
C THR A 38 4.40 2.09 -35.22
N ILE A 39 4.10 0.84 -34.85
CA ILE A 39 3.39 0.50 -33.61
C ILE A 39 4.35 0.13 -32.47
N ALA A 40 5.52 -0.45 -32.79
CA ALA A 40 6.45 -0.96 -31.78
C ALA A 40 6.99 0.11 -30.81
N GLY A 41 7.28 1.33 -31.31
CA GLY A 41 7.76 2.44 -30.47
C GLY A 41 6.74 2.89 -29.43
N PRO A 42 5.54 3.37 -29.85
CA PRO A 42 4.52 3.86 -28.92
C PRO A 42 4.04 2.82 -27.90
N VAL A 43 4.01 1.53 -28.27
CA VAL A 43 3.67 0.45 -27.33
C VAL A 43 4.74 0.30 -26.24
N GLY A 44 6.02 0.45 -26.59
CA GLY A 44 7.11 0.44 -25.61
C GLY A 44 7.01 1.59 -24.60
N GLU A 45 6.70 2.80 -25.07
CA GLU A 45 6.51 3.97 -24.20
C GLU A 45 5.29 3.80 -23.27
N ALA A 46 4.20 3.22 -23.78
CA ALA A 46 3.03 2.89 -22.98
C ALA A 46 3.36 1.90 -21.84
N LEU A 47 4.19 0.88 -22.08
CA LEU A 47 4.58 -0.06 -21.03
C LEU A 47 5.35 0.62 -19.88
N VAL A 48 6.20 1.60 -20.20
CA VAL A 48 6.95 2.37 -19.20
C VAL A 48 6.01 3.17 -18.30
N MET A 49 4.91 3.73 -18.82
CA MET A 49 3.92 4.45 -18.02
C MET A 49 3.23 3.56 -16.97
N THR A 50 2.93 2.31 -17.32
CA THR A 50 2.41 1.33 -16.34
C THR A 50 3.45 1.02 -15.27
N ALA A 51 4.71 0.84 -15.67
CA ALA A 51 5.80 0.57 -14.73
C ALA A 51 5.95 1.70 -13.70
N PHE A 52 5.82 2.96 -14.13
CA PHE A 52 5.83 4.10 -13.21
C PHE A 52 4.64 4.10 -12.24
N GLY A 53 3.43 3.80 -12.70
CA GLY A 53 2.25 3.68 -11.83
C GLY A 53 2.44 2.64 -10.72
N LEU A 54 3.04 1.50 -11.06
CA LEU A 54 3.37 0.45 -10.10
C LEU A 54 4.53 0.84 -9.16
N ALA A 55 5.58 1.49 -9.70
CA ALA A 55 6.72 1.96 -8.92
C ALA A 55 6.31 2.95 -7.82
N VAL A 56 5.27 3.75 -8.04
CA VAL A 56 4.70 4.65 -7.03
C VAL A 56 3.71 3.92 -6.09
N ALA A 57 2.89 3.01 -6.63
CA ALA A 57 1.86 2.34 -5.85
C ALA A 57 2.42 1.40 -4.77
N ILE A 58 3.42 0.59 -5.12
CA ILE A 58 3.96 -0.45 -4.23
C ILE A 58 4.52 0.14 -2.93
N PRO A 59 5.42 1.15 -2.96
CA PRO A 59 5.94 1.75 -1.74
C PRO A 59 4.86 2.44 -0.90
N ALA A 60 3.88 3.10 -1.55
CA ALA A 60 2.81 3.80 -0.88
C ALA A 60 1.92 2.85 -0.05
N VAL A 61 1.57 1.69 -0.61
CA VAL A 61 0.76 0.66 0.08
C VAL A 61 1.56 0.02 1.22
N LEU A 62 2.84 -0.27 1.01
CA LEU A 62 3.70 -0.84 2.07
C LEU A 62 3.84 0.11 3.27
N ALA A 63 4.10 1.40 3.01
CA ALA A 63 4.19 2.41 4.06
C ALA A 63 2.86 2.58 4.80
N TYR A 64 1.73 2.60 4.09
CA TYR A 64 0.41 2.63 4.71
C TYR A 64 0.19 1.44 5.65
N ASN A 65 0.52 0.22 5.20
CA ASN A 65 0.34 -0.99 6.00
C ASN A 65 1.23 -1.00 7.25
N ALA A 66 2.47 -0.51 7.14
CA ALA A 66 3.39 -0.40 8.27
C ALA A 66 2.87 0.55 9.36
N ILE A 67 2.45 1.75 8.97
CA ILE A 67 1.89 2.76 9.89
C ILE A 67 0.61 2.23 10.54
N ASN A 68 -0.26 1.59 9.76
CA ASN A 68 -1.52 1.07 10.27
C ASN A 68 -1.30 -0.06 11.30
N ARG A 69 -0.28 -0.91 11.09
CA ARG A 69 0.15 -1.92 12.07
C ARG A 69 0.64 -1.27 13.36
N GLN A 70 1.48 -0.24 13.27
CA GLN A 70 1.98 0.48 14.45
C GLN A 70 0.84 1.16 15.22
N ASN A 71 -0.11 1.79 14.52
CA ASN A 71 -1.26 2.43 15.14
C ASN A 71 -2.11 1.43 15.95
N ARG A 72 -2.41 0.26 15.37
CA ARG A 72 -3.11 -0.83 16.09
C ARG A 72 -2.38 -1.24 17.37
N GLN A 73 -1.05 -1.34 17.33
CA GLN A 73 -0.25 -1.68 18.51
C GLN A 73 -0.26 -0.59 19.58
N LEU A 74 -0.27 0.68 19.19
CA LEU A 74 -0.38 1.82 20.10
C LEU A 74 -1.76 1.85 20.76
N ILE A 75 -2.83 1.72 19.98
CA ILE A 75 -4.21 1.66 20.48
C ILE A 75 -4.35 0.49 21.47
N ALA A 76 -3.84 -0.69 21.13
CA ALA A 76 -3.86 -1.85 22.03
C ALA A 76 -3.07 -1.61 23.33
N ARG A 77 -1.96 -0.86 23.28
CA ARG A 77 -1.20 -0.47 24.48
C ARG A 77 -2.01 0.47 25.38
N VAL A 78 -2.64 1.48 24.79
CA VAL A 78 -3.48 2.44 25.51
C VAL A 78 -4.69 1.74 26.12
N GLN A 79 -5.36 0.85 25.40
CA GLN A 79 -6.48 0.07 25.93
C GLN A 79 -6.05 -0.83 27.09
N ARG A 80 -4.89 -1.51 26.99
CA ARG A 80 -4.37 -2.30 28.12
C ARG A 80 -4.11 -1.44 29.34
N PHE A 81 -3.52 -0.25 29.16
CA PHE A 81 -3.29 0.69 30.26
C PHE A 81 -4.62 1.17 30.88
N ALA A 82 -5.59 1.54 30.06
CA ALA A 82 -6.91 1.96 30.54
C ALA A 82 -7.62 0.84 31.32
N GLN A 83 -7.53 -0.40 30.84
CA GLN A 83 -8.07 -1.57 31.57
C GLN A 83 -7.37 -1.77 32.91
N GLN A 84 -6.04 -1.69 32.96
CA GLN A 84 -5.28 -1.80 34.21
C GLN A 84 -5.66 -0.70 35.21
N LEU A 85 -5.80 0.54 34.74
CA LEU A 85 -6.21 1.67 35.56
C LEU A 85 -7.64 1.50 36.09
N HIS A 86 -8.56 1.05 35.24
CA HIS A 86 -9.95 0.78 35.63
C HIS A 86 -10.02 -0.33 36.69
N THR A 87 -9.29 -1.43 36.48
CA THR A 87 -9.22 -2.52 37.48
C THR A 87 -8.62 -2.06 38.79
N TYR A 88 -7.58 -1.23 38.76
CA TYR A 88 -6.97 -0.68 39.97
C TYR A 88 -7.96 0.20 40.74
N HIS A 89 -8.70 1.06 40.03
CA HIS A 89 -9.66 1.96 40.66
C HIS A 89 -10.85 1.21 41.28
N VAL A 90 -11.38 0.19 40.59
CA VAL A 90 -12.56 -0.55 41.05
C VAL A 90 -12.21 -1.58 42.13
N SER A 91 -11.10 -2.30 41.97
CA SER A 91 -10.75 -3.42 42.88
C SER A 91 -9.74 -3.04 43.96
N GLY A 92 -9.06 -1.89 43.85
CA GLY A 92 -7.95 -1.51 44.74
C GLY A 92 -6.69 -2.37 44.61
N ILE A 93 -6.74 -3.44 43.81
CA ILE A 93 -5.63 -4.37 43.60
C ILE A 93 -4.71 -3.74 42.54
N ALA A 94 -3.45 -3.51 42.92
CA ALA A 94 -2.43 -3.02 41.98
C ALA A 94 -2.36 -3.94 40.75
N PRO A 95 -2.23 -3.39 39.53
CA PRO A 95 -2.17 -4.19 38.33
C PRO A 95 -0.93 -5.07 38.41
N THR A 96 -1.12 -6.35 38.76
CA THR A 96 -0.03 -7.31 38.84
C THR A 96 0.51 -7.49 37.43
N ALA A 97 1.74 -7.05 37.21
CA ALA A 97 2.49 -7.35 36.01
C ALA A 97 2.66 -8.88 35.94
N ARG A 98 1.73 -9.60 35.30
CA ARG A 98 1.93 -11.00 34.92
C ARG A 98 2.91 -11.03 33.75
N ALA A 99 4.16 -10.67 34.04
CA ALA A 99 5.27 -10.80 33.13
C ALA A 99 5.88 -12.20 33.33
N LYS A 100 5.78 -13.03 32.28
CA LYS A 100 6.43 -14.34 32.10
C LYS A 100 5.91 -15.48 32.97
N ALA A 101 4.80 -16.11 32.56
CA ALA A 101 4.41 -17.43 33.08
C ALA A 101 4.37 -18.55 32.02
N ASN A 102 4.60 -18.27 30.72
CA ASN A 102 4.41 -19.27 29.66
C ASN A 102 5.61 -19.51 28.72
N VAL A 103 6.82 -19.05 29.07
CA VAL A 103 8.04 -19.36 28.28
C VAL A 103 8.93 -20.41 28.96
N GLN A 104 8.73 -20.68 30.27
CA GLN A 104 9.40 -21.79 30.95
C GLN A 104 8.77 -23.17 30.66
N GLN A 105 7.53 -23.23 30.17
CA GLN A 105 6.79 -24.48 29.98
C GLN A 105 7.14 -25.23 28.67
N TRP A 106 8.01 -24.68 27.83
CA TRP A 106 8.52 -25.32 26.61
C TRP A 106 10.03 -25.60 26.68
N GLN A 107 10.62 -25.59 27.88
CA GLN A 107 12.04 -25.90 28.11
C GLN A 107 12.27 -27.15 28.99
N GLU A 108 11.26 -28.02 29.11
CA GLU A 108 11.37 -29.39 29.61
C GLU A 108 10.82 -30.37 28.57
#